data_AF-A0A2G4T461-F1
#
_entry.id   AF-A0A2G4T461-F1
#
_cell.length_a   1.000
_cell.length_b   1.000
_cell.length_c   1.000
_cell.angle_alpha   90.00
_cell.angle_beta   90.00
_cell.angle_gamma   90.00
#
_symmetry.space_group_name_H-M   'P 1'
#
loop_
_entity.id
_entity.type
_entity.pdbx_description
1 polymer ?
#
loop_
_entity_poly.entity_id
_entity_poly.type
_entity_poly.pdbx_seq_one_letter_code
_entity_poly.pdbx_strand_id
1 'polypeptide(L)'
;MLGCLYIYSLKNISGYMLILESGKKLIGDVFRYMIKELSIQDRYSMVIHCTAGKDRTGVFVMVLLGLCGVDDEIIAREYELSNLGYFEYEKDLTQRAEKVGVSEEKMRSALSASYNGMKSTIRRLKEKFGSFEGYVHECGLSEEEIKQVKQLMIVPIRFEERQLYRPKI
;
A
#
# COMPACT_ATOMS: atom_id res chain seq x y z
N MET A 1 17.24 -10.90 -12.42
CA MET A 1 15.89 -11.13 -12.97
C MET A 1 15.15 -12.34 -12.35
N LEU A 2 15.71 -13.03 -11.34
CA LEU A 2 15.10 -14.20 -10.69
C LEU A 2 14.16 -13.88 -9.51
N GLY A 3 14.22 -12.66 -8.95
CA GLY A 3 13.43 -12.29 -7.76
C GLY A 3 11.92 -12.13 -8.00
N CYS A 4 11.51 -11.83 -9.23
CA CYS A 4 10.09 -11.61 -9.54
C CYS A 4 9.31 -12.94 -9.66
N LEU A 5 9.94 -13.99 -10.18
CA LEU A 5 9.30 -15.32 -10.28
C LEU A 5 9.05 -15.98 -8.90
N TYR A 6 9.92 -15.75 -7.92
CA TYR A 6 9.79 -16.39 -6.60
C TYR A 6 8.61 -15.83 -5.80
N ILE A 7 8.22 -14.57 -6.06
CA ILE A 7 7.07 -13.91 -5.41
C ILE A 7 5.74 -14.54 -5.86
N TYR A 8 5.64 -15.00 -7.12
CA TYR A 8 4.40 -15.58 -7.67
C TYR A 8 4.11 -17.02 -7.23
N SER A 9 5.07 -17.72 -6.61
CA SER A 9 4.93 -19.12 -6.19
C SER A 9 4.41 -19.29 -4.75
N LEU A 10 4.37 -18.22 -3.95
CA LEU A 10 4.03 -18.29 -2.53
C LEU A 10 2.62 -17.76 -2.29
N LYS A 11 1.67 -18.70 -2.17
CA LYS A 11 0.34 -18.60 -1.52
C LYS A 11 -0.06 -17.17 -1.14
N ASN A 12 -1.06 -16.60 -1.84
CA ASN A 12 -1.64 -15.24 -1.79
C ASN A 12 -1.76 -14.46 -0.47
N ILE A 13 -1.36 -15.00 0.68
CA ILE A 13 -1.36 -14.35 2.00
C ILE A 13 0.09 -14.04 2.47
N SER A 14 1.14 -14.64 1.88
CA SER A 14 2.54 -14.40 2.27
C SER A 14 3.22 -13.21 1.59
N GLY A 15 2.73 -12.76 0.43
CA GLY A 15 3.41 -11.75 -0.39
C GLY A 15 3.52 -10.37 0.27
N TYR A 16 2.42 -9.83 0.80
CA TYR A 16 2.43 -8.49 1.40
C TYR A 16 3.19 -8.44 2.72
N MET A 17 3.10 -9.49 3.55
CA MET A 17 3.93 -9.60 4.74
C MET A 17 5.40 -9.66 4.38
N LEU A 18 5.78 -10.40 3.33
CA LEU A 18 7.18 -10.38 2.85
C LEU A 18 7.63 -8.97 2.43
N ILE A 19 6.77 -8.19 1.76
CA ILE A 19 7.07 -6.78 1.44
C ILE A 19 7.27 -5.96 2.71
N LEU A 20 6.40 -6.11 3.71
CA LEU A 20 6.53 -5.39 4.98
C LEU A 20 7.83 -5.74 5.72
N GLU A 21 8.20 -7.02 5.77
CA GLU A 21 9.39 -7.48 6.49
C GLU A 21 10.69 -7.11 5.78
N SER A 22 10.76 -7.36 4.46
CA SER A 22 11.97 -7.11 3.68
C SER A 22 12.14 -5.64 3.31
N GLY A 23 11.04 -4.88 3.29
CA GLY A 23 10.99 -3.48 2.87
C GLY A 23 11.16 -2.47 4.00
N LYS A 24 11.32 -2.89 5.27
CA LYS A 24 11.37 -1.98 6.44
C LYS A 24 12.25 -0.75 6.23
N LYS A 25 13.52 -0.97 5.84
CA LYS A 25 14.46 0.14 5.61
C LYS A 25 13.97 1.09 4.51
N LEU A 26 13.51 0.55 3.38
CA LEU A 26 13.03 1.34 2.25
C LEU A 26 11.79 2.16 2.62
N ILE A 27 10.84 1.55 3.33
CA ILE A 27 9.63 2.22 3.82
C ILE A 27 10.02 3.37 4.74
N GLY A 28 10.96 3.14 5.66
CA GLY A 28 11.50 4.19 6.52
C GLY A 28 12.14 5.33 5.73
N ASP A 29 12.96 5.01 4.73
CA ASP A 29 13.61 6.00 3.87
C ASP A 29 12.59 6.85 3.07
N VAL A 30 11.50 6.25 2.59
CA VAL A 30 10.43 6.98 1.88
C VAL A 30 9.72 7.96 2.82
N PHE A 31 9.37 7.55 4.04
CA PHE A 31 8.77 8.48 5.01
C PHE A 31 9.70 9.64 5.35
N ARG A 32 11.00 9.41 5.54
CA ARG A 32 11.96 10.49 5.77
C ARG A 32 12.08 11.42 4.57
N TYR A 33 12.01 10.87 3.36
CA TYR A 33 11.98 11.68 2.14
C TYR A 33 10.72 12.56 2.09
N MET A 34 9.54 12.03 2.46
CA MET A 34 8.32 12.82 2.60
C MET A 34 8.48 13.96 3.61
N ILE A 35 9.04 13.68 4.79
CA ILE A 35 9.30 14.70 5.83
C ILE A 35 10.25 15.78 5.31
N LYS A 36 11.29 15.40 4.56
CA LYS A 36 12.33 16.30 4.07
C LYS A 36 11.84 17.21 2.94
N GLU A 37 11.02 16.69 2.03
CA GLU A 37 10.70 17.36 0.76
C GLU A 37 9.28 17.93 0.71
N LEU A 38 8.34 17.43 1.52
CA LEU A 38 6.98 17.94 1.57
C LEU A 38 6.86 19.04 2.63
N SER A 39 6.08 20.05 2.31
CA SER A 39 5.79 21.20 3.16
C SER A 39 4.28 21.41 3.17
N ILE A 40 3.72 21.80 4.32
CA ILE A 40 2.29 22.16 4.41
C ILE A 40 2.05 23.52 3.73
N GLN A 41 3.07 24.38 3.70
CA GLN A 41 2.97 25.74 3.13
C GLN A 41 3.09 25.72 1.61
N ASP A 42 3.93 24.83 1.09
CA ASP A 42 4.17 24.71 -0.33
C ASP A 42 3.39 23.53 -0.88
N ARG A 43 2.55 23.74 -1.90
CA ARG A 43 1.70 22.69 -2.49
C ARG A 43 2.50 21.68 -3.32
N TYR A 44 3.42 20.97 -2.70
CA TYR A 44 4.16 19.88 -3.31
C TYR A 44 3.34 18.59 -3.29
N SER A 45 3.34 17.89 -4.43
CA SER A 45 2.73 16.58 -4.58
C SER A 45 3.81 15.52 -4.80
N MET A 46 3.65 14.36 -4.17
CA MET A 46 4.51 13.21 -4.41
C MET A 46 3.74 12.11 -5.15
N VAL A 47 4.39 11.52 -6.17
CA VAL A 47 3.89 10.30 -6.82
C VAL A 47 4.72 9.14 -6.32
N ILE A 48 4.06 8.15 -5.70
CA ILE A 48 4.69 6.93 -5.22
C ILE A 48 4.26 5.79 -6.14
N HIS A 49 5.23 5.16 -6.80
CA HIS A 49 4.96 4.04 -7.68
C HIS A 49 5.99 2.93 -7.51
N CYS A 50 5.61 1.73 -7.95
CA CYS A 50 6.54 0.63 -8.15
C CYS A 50 6.53 0.26 -9.63
N THR A 51 6.86 -0.98 -9.98
CA THR A 51 6.82 -1.41 -11.39
C THR A 51 5.39 -1.46 -11.92
N ALA A 52 4.48 -2.14 -11.21
CA ALA A 52 3.08 -2.26 -11.61
C ALA A 52 2.15 -1.29 -10.86
N GLY A 53 2.69 -0.47 -9.95
CA GLY A 53 1.90 0.46 -9.12
C GLY A 53 0.98 -0.19 -8.09
N LYS A 54 0.98 -1.53 -7.94
CA LYS A 54 0.01 -2.27 -7.13
C LYS A 54 0.56 -2.76 -5.80
N ASP A 55 1.46 -3.76 -5.77
CA ASP A 55 1.77 -4.46 -4.52
C ASP A 55 2.62 -3.65 -3.53
N ARG A 56 3.82 -3.22 -3.93
CA ARG A 56 4.70 -2.42 -3.04
C ARG A 56 4.13 -1.04 -2.75
N THR A 57 3.51 -0.42 -3.76
CA THR A 57 2.81 0.86 -3.62
C THR A 57 1.63 0.72 -2.66
N GLY A 58 0.76 -0.26 -2.88
CA GLY A 58 -0.41 -0.50 -2.03
C GLY A 58 -0.05 -0.82 -0.58
N VAL A 59 1.01 -1.61 -0.35
CA VAL A 59 1.51 -1.85 1.01
C VAL A 59 2.02 -0.56 1.67
N PHE A 60 2.78 0.28 0.95
CA PHE A 60 3.22 1.56 1.49
C PHE A 60 2.03 2.48 1.82
N VAL A 61 1.08 2.62 0.88
CA VAL A 61 -0.13 3.44 1.05
C VAL A 61 -0.98 2.92 2.20
N MET A 62 -1.12 1.60 2.36
CA MET A 62 -1.79 0.98 3.51
C MET A 62 -1.17 1.44 4.83
N VAL A 63 0.16 1.45 4.94
CA VAL A 63 0.85 1.94 6.16
C VAL A 63 0.63 3.43 6.36
N LEU A 64 0.77 4.25 5.31
CA LEU A 64 0.57 5.69 5.35
C LEU A 64 -0.84 6.07 5.83
N LEU A 65 -1.88 5.46 5.25
CA LEU A 65 -3.27 5.69 5.64
C LEU A 65 -3.54 5.19 7.07
N GLY A 66 -2.93 4.06 7.45
CA GLY A 66 -2.97 3.54 8.81
C GLY A 66 -2.40 4.52 9.85
N LEU A 67 -1.26 5.16 9.56
CA LEU A 67 -0.71 6.24 10.40
C LEU A 67 -1.64 7.45 10.49
N CYS A 68 -2.39 7.72 9.41
CA CYS A 68 -3.38 8.80 9.38
C CYS A 68 -4.68 8.46 10.15
N GLY A 69 -4.79 7.26 10.71
CA GLY A 69 -5.99 6.83 11.45
C GLY A 69 -7.17 6.46 10.56
N VAL A 70 -6.95 6.17 9.28
CA VAL A 70 -8.00 5.70 8.37
C VAL A 70 -8.43 4.28 8.76
N ASP A 71 -9.73 4.01 8.69
CA ASP A 71 -10.30 2.71 9.03
C ASP A 71 -9.80 1.58 8.12
N ASP A 72 -9.54 0.41 8.70
CA ASP A 72 -9.00 -0.76 8.00
C ASP A 72 -9.87 -1.20 6.80
N GLU A 73 -11.21 -1.06 6.88
CA GLU A 73 -12.12 -1.35 5.77
C GLU A 73 -11.91 -0.38 4.61
N ILE A 74 -11.72 0.91 4.92
CA ILE A 74 -11.47 1.95 3.91
C ILE A 74 -10.13 1.70 3.23
N ILE A 75 -9.08 1.40 3.99
CA ILE A 75 -7.74 1.09 3.46
C ILE A 75 -7.82 -0.10 2.49
N ALA A 76 -8.49 -1.18 2.89
CA ALA A 76 -8.60 -2.36 2.04
C ALA A 76 -9.43 -2.13 0.77
N ARG A 77 -10.49 -1.32 0.84
CA ARG A 77 -11.28 -0.94 -0.34
C ARG A 77 -10.50 -0.02 -1.29
N GLU A 78 -9.76 0.94 -0.75
CA GLU A 78 -8.88 1.80 -1.55
C GLU A 78 -7.88 0.95 -2.35
N TYR A 79 -7.24 -0.02 -1.68
CA TYR A 79 -6.33 -0.93 -2.36
C TYR A 79 -7.00 -1.72 -3.49
N GLU A 80 -8.22 -2.24 -3.26
CA GLU A 80 -8.99 -3.00 -4.26
C GLU A 80 -9.29 -2.20 -5.53
N LEU A 81 -9.40 -0.87 -5.45
CA LEU A 81 -9.57 -0.01 -6.63
C LEU A 81 -8.41 -0.13 -7.63
N SER A 82 -7.23 -0.60 -7.19
CA SER A 82 -6.11 -0.88 -8.09
C SER A 82 -6.49 -1.89 -9.20
N ASN A 83 -7.48 -2.75 -8.97
CA ASN A 83 -7.98 -3.67 -10.01
C ASN A 83 -8.62 -2.93 -11.19
N LEU A 84 -9.15 -1.72 -10.99
CA LEU A 84 -9.74 -0.91 -12.08
C LEU A 84 -8.68 -0.38 -13.04
N GLY A 85 -7.48 -0.10 -12.54
CA GLY A 85 -6.35 0.35 -13.34
C GLY A 85 -5.43 -0.78 -13.81
N TYR A 86 -5.62 -2.00 -13.30
CA TYR A 86 -4.77 -3.14 -13.61
C TYR A 86 -5.27 -3.87 -14.87
N PHE A 87 -4.53 -3.70 -15.96
CA PHE A 87 -4.76 -4.41 -17.21
C PHE A 87 -3.55 -5.31 -17.49
N GLU A 88 -3.66 -6.61 -17.20
CA GLU A 88 -2.83 -7.62 -17.87
C GLU A 88 -3.56 -8.06 -19.12
N TYR A 89 -2.86 -8.10 -20.26
CA TYR A 89 -3.43 -8.70 -21.46
C TYR A 89 -3.65 -10.19 -21.21
N GLU A 90 -4.81 -10.72 -21.61
CA GLU A 90 -5.17 -12.14 -21.42
C GLU A 90 -4.08 -13.10 -21.91
N LYS A 91 -3.40 -12.76 -23.02
CA LYS A 91 -2.27 -13.53 -23.56
C LYS A 91 -1.08 -13.64 -22.60
N ASP A 92 -0.78 -12.57 -21.86
CA ASP A 92 0.33 -12.57 -20.90
C ASP A 92 -0.04 -13.39 -19.65
N LEU A 93 -1.32 -13.38 -19.28
CA LEU A 93 -1.85 -14.15 -18.15
C LEU A 93 -1.80 -15.66 -18.43
N THR A 94 -2.21 -16.10 -19.62
CA THR A 94 -2.10 -17.50 -20.08
C THR A 94 -0.64 -17.97 -20.04
N GLN A 95 0.28 -17.22 -20.67
CA GLN A 95 1.70 -17.58 -20.71
C GLN A 95 2.33 -17.69 -19.32
N ARG A 96 1.94 -16.81 -18.39
CA ARG A 96 2.40 -16.88 -17.00
C ARG A 96 1.81 -18.08 -16.26
N ALA A 97 0.53 -18.34 -16.43
CA ALA A 97 -0.15 -19.48 -15.81
C ALA A 97 0.51 -20.81 -16.23
N GLU A 98 0.79 -20.97 -17.53
CA GLU A 98 1.50 -22.12 -18.09
C GLU A 98 2.92 -22.26 -17.52
N LYS A 99 3.69 -21.16 -17.50
CA LYS A 99 5.07 -21.16 -16.95
C LYS A 99 5.14 -21.60 -15.49
N VAL A 100 4.14 -21.25 -14.69
CA VAL A 100 4.09 -21.55 -13.25
C VAL A 100 3.33 -22.85 -12.97
N GLY A 101 2.67 -23.46 -13.98
CA GLY A 101 1.92 -24.70 -13.84
C GLY A 101 0.63 -24.55 -13.03
N VAL A 102 -0.03 -23.40 -13.11
CA VAL A 102 -1.30 -23.12 -12.42
C VAL A 102 -2.40 -22.76 -13.41
N SER A 103 -3.68 -22.80 -12.99
CA SER A 103 -4.77 -22.33 -13.84
C SER A 103 -4.73 -20.81 -14.00
N GLU A 104 -5.24 -20.31 -15.13
CA GLU A 104 -5.40 -18.88 -15.39
C GLU A 104 -6.21 -18.18 -14.30
N GLU A 105 -7.27 -18.81 -13.82
CA GLU A 105 -8.07 -18.27 -12.71
C GLU A 105 -7.25 -18.08 -11.44
N LYS A 106 -6.39 -19.06 -11.08
CA LYS A 106 -5.49 -18.95 -9.94
C LYS A 106 -4.44 -17.87 -10.16
N MET A 107 -3.91 -17.76 -11.38
CA MET A 107 -2.97 -16.69 -11.75
C MET A 107 -3.64 -15.32 -11.62
N ARG A 108 -4.85 -15.15 -12.15
CA ARG A 108 -5.63 -13.91 -12.05
C ARG A 108 -5.92 -13.52 -10.61
N SER A 109 -6.34 -14.49 -9.79
CA SER A 109 -6.55 -14.27 -8.36
C SER A 109 -5.26 -13.82 -7.66
N ALA A 110 -4.12 -14.45 -7.96
CA ALA A 110 -2.83 -14.06 -7.40
C ALA A 110 -2.35 -12.68 -7.87
N LEU A 111 -2.69 -12.29 -9.10
CA LEU A 111 -2.39 -10.99 -9.67
C LEU A 111 -3.38 -9.90 -9.29
N SER A 112 -4.48 -10.21 -8.59
CA SER A 112 -5.46 -9.22 -8.15
C SER A 112 -4.96 -8.37 -6.98
N ALA A 113 -5.51 -7.16 -6.83
CA ALA A 113 -5.47 -6.38 -5.60
C ALA A 113 -6.64 -6.84 -4.70
N SER A 114 -6.41 -7.87 -3.89
CA SER A 114 -7.49 -8.49 -3.11
C SER A 114 -7.84 -7.66 -1.87
N TYR A 115 -9.12 -7.23 -1.75
CA TYR A 115 -9.68 -6.65 -0.54
C TYR A 115 -9.40 -7.50 0.71
N ASN A 116 -9.78 -8.79 0.64
CA ASN A 116 -9.58 -9.73 1.74
C ASN A 116 -8.09 -9.98 2.03
N GLY A 117 -7.25 -9.98 0.99
CA GLY A 117 -5.80 -10.05 1.12
C GLY A 117 -5.26 -8.88 1.94
N MET A 118 -5.68 -7.65 1.62
CA MET A 118 -5.26 -6.45 2.35
C MET A 118 -5.79 -6.43 3.78
N LYS A 119 -7.07 -6.75 4.01
CA LYS A 119 -7.64 -6.88 5.36
C LYS A 119 -6.86 -7.88 6.22
N SER A 120 -6.53 -9.05 5.67
CA SER A 120 -5.74 -10.05 6.37
C SER A 120 -4.33 -9.54 6.67
N THR A 121 -3.71 -8.79 5.76
CA THR A 121 -2.37 -8.21 5.98
C THR A 121 -2.39 -7.16 7.07
N ILE A 122 -3.37 -6.24 7.08
CA ILE A 122 -3.51 -5.25 8.15
C ILE A 122 -3.66 -5.94 9.51
N ARG A 123 -4.50 -6.98 9.59
CA ARG A 123 -4.67 -7.76 10.83
C ARG A 123 -3.35 -8.36 11.30
N ARG A 124 -2.59 -9.00 10.40
CA ARG A 124 -1.30 -9.62 10.71
C ARG A 124 -0.23 -8.61 11.10
N LEU A 125 -0.23 -7.44 10.45
CA LEU A 125 0.63 -6.32 10.81
C LEU A 125 0.35 -5.92 12.27
N LYS A 126 -0.92 -5.69 12.63
CA LYS A 126 -1.30 -5.32 14.00
C LYS A 126 -1.02 -6.44 15.02
N GLU A 127 -1.29 -7.70 14.67
CA GLU A 127 -0.96 -8.86 15.52
C GLU A 127 0.55 -8.96 15.81
N LYS A 128 1.39 -8.65 14.81
CA LYS A 128 2.85 -8.79 14.94
C LYS A 128 3.54 -7.57 15.55
N PHE A 129 3.12 -6.37 15.16
CA PHE A 129 3.80 -5.11 15.50
C PHE A 129 3.01 -4.25 16.50
N GLY A 130 1.82 -4.69 16.92
CA GLY A 130 0.93 -3.97 17.83
C GLY A 130 0.08 -2.89 17.13
N SER A 131 0.70 -2.07 16.27
CA SER A 131 0.02 -1.03 15.50
C SER A 131 0.77 -0.65 14.22
N PHE A 132 0.23 0.29 13.44
CA PHE A 132 0.96 0.90 12.32
C PHE A 132 2.18 1.68 12.81
N GLU A 133 2.06 2.40 13.93
CA GLU A 133 3.19 3.07 14.59
C GLU A 133 4.26 2.08 15.02
N GLY A 134 3.87 0.97 15.66
CA GLY A 134 4.81 -0.10 16.02
C GLY A 134 5.53 -0.68 14.81
N TYR A 135 4.86 -0.81 13.66
CA TYR A 135 5.50 -1.24 12.42
C TYR A 135 6.50 -0.21 11.87
N VAL A 136 6.19 1.09 11.88
CA VAL A 136 7.13 2.09 11.35
C VAL A 136 8.28 2.41 12.31
N HIS A 137 8.12 2.17 13.61
CA HIS A 137 9.23 2.10 14.56
C HIS A 137 10.23 1.01 14.18
N GLU A 138 9.74 -0.17 13.81
CA GLU A 138 10.58 -1.24 13.26
C GLU A 138 11.23 -0.87 11.91
N CYS A 139 10.65 0.09 11.19
CA CYS A 139 11.27 0.70 10.00
C CYS A 139 12.31 1.78 10.35
N GLY A 140 12.51 2.07 11.64
CA GLY A 140 13.49 3.00 12.18
C GLY A 140 12.99 4.45 12.32
N LEU A 141 11.70 4.72 12.17
CA LEU A 141 11.16 6.05 12.45
C LEU A 141 11.13 6.29 13.96
N SER A 142 11.44 7.52 14.37
CA SER A 142 11.21 8.03 15.71
C SER A 142 9.77 8.51 15.90
N GLU A 143 9.35 8.67 17.16
CA GLU A 143 8.03 9.25 17.49
C GLU A 143 7.81 10.64 16.86
N GLU A 144 8.86 11.46 16.80
CA GLU A 144 8.77 12.79 16.18
C GLU A 144 8.61 12.70 14.66
N GLU A 145 9.33 11.80 13.99
CA GLU A 145 9.14 11.56 12.55
C GLU A 145 7.73 11.04 12.24
N ILE A 146 7.19 10.13 13.06
CA ILE A 146 5.80 9.63 12.91
C ILE A 146 4.81 10.79 13.03
N LYS A 147 4.99 11.66 14.03
CA LYS A 147 4.16 12.85 14.22
C LYS A 147 4.25 13.82 13.05
N GLN A 148 5.45 14.05 12.50
CA GLN A 148 5.65 14.89 11.32
C GLN A 148 4.91 14.35 10.10
N VAL A 149 4.98 13.03 9.84
CA VAL A 149 4.19 12.39 8.76
C VAL A 149 2.70 12.64 8.95
N LYS A 150 2.17 12.46 10.16
CA LYS A 150 0.74 12.72 10.45
C LYS A 150 0.37 14.18 10.22
N GLN A 151 1.23 15.13 10.62
CA GLN A 151 1.00 16.56 10.40
C GLN A 151 1.01 16.95 8.93
N LEU A 152 1.84 16.31 8.10
CA LEU A 152 1.85 16.53 6.65
C LEU A 152 0.57 16.06 5.97
N MET A 153 -0.01 14.95 6.46
CA MET A 153 -1.12 14.27 5.77
C MET A 153 -2.51 14.60 6.34
N ILE A 154 -2.60 14.94 7.63
CA ILE A 154 -3.86 15.26 8.30
C ILE A 154 -3.97 16.78 8.41
N VAL A 155 -4.81 17.36 7.56
CA VAL A 155 -5.12 18.79 7.58
C VAL A 155 -6.49 19.06 8.19
N PRO A 156 -6.64 20.06 9.05
CA PRO A 156 -7.96 20.46 9.53
C PRO A 156 -8.75 21.05 8.37
N ILE A 157 -9.91 20.48 8.08
CA ILE A 157 -10.88 21.11 7.18
C ILE A 157 -11.48 22.29 7.94
N ARG A 158 -11.17 23.52 7.54
CA ARG A 158 -11.88 24.70 8.04
C ARG A 158 -13.30 24.64 7.48
N PHE A 159 -14.28 24.49 8.36
CA PHE A 159 -15.71 24.31 8.05
C PHE A 159 -16.35 25.48 7.27
N GLU A 160 -15.58 26.51 6.91
CA GLU A 160 -16.05 27.69 6.18
C GLU A 160 -16.21 27.43 4.67
N GLU A 161 -15.61 26.38 4.11
CA GLU A 161 -15.76 26.03 2.70
C GLU A 161 -16.82 24.94 2.49
N ARG A 162 -18.05 25.37 2.20
CA ARG A 162 -19.12 24.55 1.59
C ARG A 162 -18.74 24.10 0.16
N GLN A 163 -17.55 23.53 -0.04
CA GLN A 163 -16.99 23.18 -1.34
C GLN A 163 -16.43 21.76 -1.43
N LEU A 164 -16.90 20.83 -0.59
CA LEU A 164 -16.85 19.42 -1.00
C LEU A 164 -17.92 19.23 -2.08
N TYR A 165 -17.57 19.56 -3.32
CA TYR A 165 -18.31 19.21 -4.51
C TYR A 165 -18.42 17.69 -4.53
N ARG A 166 -19.50 17.16 -3.96
CA ARG A 166 -19.92 15.78 -4.17
C ARG A 166 -20.67 15.82 -5.50
N PRO A 167 -20.15 15.24 -6.60
CA PRO A 167 -20.95 15.09 -7.80
C PRO A 167 -22.23 14.37 -7.39
N LYS A 168 -23.39 14.97 -7.65
CA LYS A 168 -24.65 14.23 -7.58
C LYS A 168 -24.57 13.19 -8.69
N ILE A 169 -24.41 11.92 -8.30
CA ILE A 169 -24.73 10.78 -9.16
C ILE A 169 -26.25 10.67 -9.20
#